data_AF-A0A1R3HHJ2-F1
#
_entry.id   AF-A0A1R3HHJ2-F1
#
_cell.length_a   1.000
_cell.length_b   1.000
_cell.length_c   1.000
_cell.angle_alpha   90.00
_cell.angle_beta   90.00
_cell.angle_gamma   90.00
#
_symmetry.space_group_name_H-M   'P 1'
#
loop_
_entity.id
_entity.type
_entity.pdbx_description
1 polymer ?
#
loop_
_entity_poly.entity_id
_entity_poly.type
_entity_poly.pdbx_seq_one_letter_code
_entity_poly.pdbx_strand_id
1 'polypeptide(L)'
;MILKEKIISIYILYAREGLWSIGFRHPVLNSGSPLPNSTMSFSLEDCPNQCSNHGICKTYQAAGGSTSYSSCSCDRYHGGFACSINVVSKEGQKWQKMLLVFSNAAALLPAFWALWKNAWAESVIFLASGVISAIYHACDIDWWCALRFSVLQFMDFWLSFMAVVSVFVYLALISEPSKRTIHTIVAISTALIAVIDPTRALN
;
A
#
# COMPACT_ATOMS: atom_id res chain seq x y z
N MET A 1 26.60 -31.40 27.57
CA MET A 1 26.82 -30.40 26.51
C MET A 1 25.68 -30.54 25.52
N ILE A 2 24.72 -29.62 25.53
CA ILE A 2 23.50 -29.71 24.72
C ILE A 2 23.90 -29.49 23.25
N LEU A 3 23.83 -30.54 22.43
CA LEU A 3 24.01 -30.45 20.99
C LEU A 3 22.93 -29.53 20.43
N LYS A 4 23.33 -28.33 20.04
CA LYS A 4 22.44 -27.36 19.40
C LYS A 4 22.26 -27.83 17.96
N GLU A 5 21.11 -28.43 17.66
CA GLU A 5 20.74 -28.78 16.29
C GLU A 5 20.75 -27.50 15.44
N LYS A 6 21.56 -27.51 14.37
CA LYS A 6 21.66 -26.39 13.44
C LYS A 6 20.90 -26.76 12.17
N ILE A 7 19.66 -26.27 12.08
CA ILE A 7 18.84 -26.42 10.89
C ILE A 7 19.26 -25.35 9.87
N ILE A 8 19.52 -25.75 8.62
CA ILE A 8 19.81 -24.86 7.50
C ILE A 8 18.72 -25.06 6.45
N SER A 9 17.89 -24.03 6.24
CA SER A 9 16.85 -24.02 5.21
C SER A 9 17.31 -23.20 4.00
N ILE A 10 17.24 -23.78 2.81
CA ILE A 10 17.60 -23.11 1.54
C ILE A 10 16.36 -23.14 0.65
N TYR A 11 15.96 -21.97 0.14
CA TYR A 11 14.88 -21.86 -0.84
C TYR A 11 15.49 -21.68 -2.23
N ILE A 12 15.10 -22.54 -3.17
CA ILE A 12 15.46 -22.41 -4.59
C ILE A 12 14.23 -21.83 -5.31
N LEU A 13 14.33 -20.56 -5.71
CA LEU A 13 13.25 -19.88 -6.42
C LEU A 13 13.36 -20.17 -7.92
N TYR A 14 12.22 -20.37 -8.57
CA TYR A 14 12.12 -20.63 -10.02
C TYR A 14 13.03 -21.77 -10.50
N ALA A 15 13.01 -22.89 -9.78
CA ALA A 15 13.75 -24.09 -10.19
C ALA A 15 13.33 -24.51 -11.60
N ARG A 16 14.30 -24.57 -12.51
CA ARG A 16 14.09 -25.09 -13.87
C ARG A 16 14.20 -26.61 -13.87
N GLU A 17 13.53 -27.22 -14.85
CA GLU A 17 13.72 -28.63 -15.18
C GLU A 17 15.19 -28.93 -15.51
N GLY A 18 15.70 -30.06 -15.00
CA GLY A 18 17.10 -30.45 -15.19
C GLY A 18 17.62 -31.39 -14.11
N LEU A 19 18.89 -31.79 -14.25
CA LEU A 19 19.59 -32.61 -13.27
C LEU A 19 20.27 -31.71 -12.23
N TRP A 20 19.94 -31.89 -10.95
CA TRP A 20 20.49 -31.14 -9.83
C TRP A 20 21.43 -32.04 -9.01
N SER A 21 22.64 -31.55 -8.72
CA SER A 21 23.63 -32.24 -7.89
C SER A 21 23.85 -31.44 -6.60
N ILE A 22 23.62 -32.08 -5.46
CA ILE A 22 23.77 -31.46 -4.13
C ILE A 22 24.82 -32.25 -3.34
N GLY A 23 25.86 -31.55 -2.88
CA GLY A 23 26.96 -32.15 -2.14
C GLY A 23 27.07 -31.58 -0.73
N PHE A 24 27.33 -32.45 0.25
CA PHE A 24 27.59 -32.07 1.63
C PHE A 24 29.07 -32.28 1.96
N ARG A 25 29.65 -31.35 2.71
CA ARG A 25 31.00 -31.50 3.26
C ARG A 25 30.96 -31.29 4.76
N HIS A 26 31.31 -32.32 5.51
CA HIS A 26 31.49 -32.19 6.96
C HIS A 26 32.87 -31.59 7.27
N PRO A 27 32.98 -30.74 8.31
CA PRO A 27 34.28 -30.36 8.85
C PRO A 27 35.03 -31.61 9.32
N VAL A 28 36.36 -31.59 9.29
CA VAL A 28 37.18 -32.72 9.73
C VAL A 28 37.00 -32.88 11.24
N LEU A 29 36.38 -33.97 11.67
CA LEU A 29 36.23 -34.32 13.09
C LEU A 29 37.55 -34.90 13.61
N ASN A 30 38.03 -34.44 14.77
CA ASN A 30 39.18 -35.02 15.46
C ASN A 30 38.93 -36.50 15.76
N SER A 31 39.98 -37.32 15.69
CA SER A 31 39.92 -38.78 15.88
C SER A 31 39.21 -39.14 17.19
N GLY A 32 38.00 -39.71 17.07
CA GLY A 32 37.18 -40.15 18.19
C GLY A 32 35.85 -39.41 18.37
N SER A 33 35.56 -38.38 17.59
CA SER A 33 34.24 -37.73 17.62
C SER A 33 33.25 -38.43 16.65
N PRO A 34 32.01 -38.74 17.10
CA PRO A 34 31.04 -39.48 16.29
C PRO A 34 30.66 -38.69 15.04
N LEU A 35 30.56 -39.36 13.89
CA LEU A 35 30.12 -38.71 12.65
C LEU A 35 28.76 -38.03 12.87
N PRO A 36 28.60 -36.75 12.47
CA PRO A 36 27.34 -36.06 12.63
C PRO A 36 26.28 -36.67 11.69
N ASN A 37 25.21 -37.22 12.27
CA ASN A 37 24.04 -37.63 11.49
C ASN A 37 23.40 -36.39 10.88
N SER A 38 23.34 -36.34 9.55
CA SER A 38 22.73 -35.24 8.79
C SER A 38 21.56 -35.79 8.00
N THR A 39 20.38 -35.24 8.24
CA THR A 39 19.17 -35.59 7.50
C THR A 39 18.85 -34.46 6.55
N MET A 40 18.56 -34.78 5.29
CA MET A 40 18.09 -33.82 4.29
C MET A 40 16.66 -34.16 3.89
N SER A 41 15.80 -33.14 3.89
CA SER A 41 14.45 -33.23 3.34
C SER A 41 14.30 -32.25 2.19
N PHE A 42 13.58 -32.68 1.16
CA PHE A 42 13.17 -31.83 0.04
C PHE A 42 11.66 -31.70 0.09
N SER A 43 11.18 -30.46 0.01
CA SER A 43 9.76 -30.15 -0.10
C SER A 43 9.56 -29.11 -1.19
N LEU A 44 8.53 -29.34 -2.01
CA LEU A 44 8.02 -28.32 -2.92
C LEU A 44 6.93 -27.55 -2.17
N GLU A 45 7.08 -26.25 -2.05
CA GLU A 45 6.12 -25.37 -1.38
C GLU A 45 5.72 -24.25 -2.34
N ASP A 46 4.41 -24.00 -2.46
CA ASP A 46 3.87 -22.95 -3.32
C ASP A 46 4.23 -21.55 -2.82
N CYS A 47 4.00 -21.28 -1.53
CA CYS A 47 4.30 -20.01 -0.90
C CYS A 47 5.02 -20.24 0.41
N PRO A 48 6.33 -19.93 0.50
CA PRO A 48 7.14 -20.24 1.67
C PRO A 48 6.58 -19.58 2.93
N ASN A 49 6.37 -20.39 3.98
CA ASN A 49 5.82 -19.95 5.26
C ASN A 49 4.52 -19.16 5.13
N GLN A 50 3.67 -19.47 4.15
CA GLN A 50 2.41 -18.74 3.90
C GLN A 50 2.64 -17.21 3.75
N CYS A 51 3.71 -16.82 3.04
CA CYS A 51 4.11 -15.42 2.87
C CYS A 51 4.36 -14.70 4.20
N SER A 52 4.85 -15.44 5.22
CA SER A 52 5.14 -14.95 6.57
C SER A 52 3.95 -14.24 7.24
N ASN A 53 2.70 -14.54 6.84
CA ASN A 53 1.48 -13.82 7.24
C ASN A 53 1.48 -12.31 6.92
N HIS A 54 2.36 -11.87 6.03
CA HIS A 54 2.51 -10.47 5.60
C HIS A 54 2.15 -10.27 4.12
N GLY A 55 1.36 -11.19 3.56
CA GLY A 55 0.94 -11.16 2.16
C GLY A 55 -0.07 -12.24 1.81
N ILE A 56 -0.53 -12.21 0.57
CA ILE A 56 -1.48 -13.19 0.02
C ILE A 56 -0.75 -14.05 -1.00
N CYS A 57 -0.85 -15.37 -0.85
CA CYS A 57 -0.34 -16.33 -1.82
C CYS A 57 -1.21 -16.30 -3.08
N LYS A 58 -0.61 -16.01 -4.24
CA LYS A 58 -1.28 -16.00 -5.54
C LYS A 58 -0.64 -17.02 -6.46
N THR A 59 -1.48 -17.81 -7.12
CA THR A 59 -1.06 -18.80 -8.11
C THR A 59 -1.29 -18.24 -9.51
N TYR A 60 -0.27 -18.37 -10.35
CA TYR A 60 -0.25 -17.92 -11.73
C TYR A 60 0.01 -19.11 -12.65
N GLN A 61 -0.48 -19.03 -13.88
CA GLN A 61 -0.16 -19.99 -14.93
C GLN A 61 0.83 -19.35 -15.90
N ALA A 62 1.92 -20.05 -16.20
CA ALA A 62 2.88 -19.59 -17.19
C ALA A 62 2.26 -19.61 -18.60
N ALA A 63 2.79 -18.78 -19.49
CA ALA A 63 2.38 -18.75 -20.90
C ALA A 63 2.57 -20.15 -21.53
N GLY A 64 1.48 -20.76 -21.96
CA GLY A 64 1.45 -22.15 -22.45
C GLY A 64 0.64 -23.13 -21.57
N GLY A 65 0.16 -22.70 -20.41
CA GLY A 65 -0.85 -23.42 -19.60
C GLY A 65 -0.37 -24.71 -18.90
N SER A 66 0.88 -25.11 -19.11
CA SER A 66 1.43 -26.38 -18.61
C SER A 66 2.16 -26.27 -17.27
N THR A 67 2.52 -25.06 -16.82
CA THR A 67 3.21 -24.85 -15.54
C THR A 67 2.51 -23.78 -14.70
N SER A 68 2.12 -24.17 -13.48
CA SER A 68 1.64 -23.25 -12.45
C SER A 68 2.78 -22.87 -11.53
N TYR A 69 2.90 -21.59 -11.21
CA TYR A 69 3.83 -21.10 -10.19
C TYR A 69 3.09 -20.22 -9.21
N SER A 70 3.52 -20.26 -7.96
CA SER A 70 2.93 -19.50 -6.88
C SER A 70 3.91 -18.40 -6.43
N SER A 71 3.37 -17.24 -6.06
CA SER A 71 4.16 -16.09 -5.61
C SER A 71 3.41 -15.31 -4.52
N CYS A 72 4.18 -14.71 -3.62
CA CYS A 72 3.65 -13.91 -2.54
C CYS A 72 3.40 -12.46 -2.96
N SER A 73 2.15 -12.02 -2.85
CA SER A 73 1.76 -10.61 -2.98
C SER A 73 1.83 -9.97 -1.60
N CYS A 74 2.97 -9.35 -1.28
CA CYS A 74 3.21 -8.74 0.03
C CYS A 74 2.33 -7.51 0.30
N ASP A 75 2.14 -7.23 1.59
CA ASP A 75 1.59 -5.96 2.05
C ASP A 75 2.54 -4.78 1.77
N ARG A 76 2.11 -3.56 2.09
CA ARG A 76 2.85 -2.32 1.78
C ARG A 76 4.17 -2.17 2.56
N TYR A 77 4.37 -2.93 3.62
CA TYR A 77 5.46 -2.74 4.59
C TYR A 77 6.50 -3.86 4.54
N HIS A 78 6.15 -4.99 3.94
CA HIS A 78 6.99 -6.16 3.82
C HIS A 78 7.40 -6.45 2.38
N GLY A 79 8.53 -7.12 2.23
CA GLY A 79 9.13 -7.45 0.95
C GLY A 79 9.97 -8.72 1.02
N GLY A 80 10.63 -9.02 -0.09
CA GLY A 80 11.29 -10.31 -0.31
C GLY A 80 10.32 -11.39 -0.80
N PHE A 81 10.86 -12.53 -1.22
CA PHE A 81 10.09 -13.61 -1.84
C PHE A 81 9.04 -14.26 -0.91
N ALA A 82 9.23 -14.16 0.40
CA ALA A 82 8.32 -14.68 1.42
C ALA A 82 7.67 -13.56 2.27
N CYS A 83 7.77 -12.29 1.85
CA CYS A 83 7.30 -11.13 2.65
C CYS A 83 7.89 -11.07 4.07
N SER A 84 9.10 -11.58 4.26
CA SER A 84 9.77 -11.64 5.57
C SER A 84 10.65 -10.43 5.87
N ILE A 85 10.97 -9.62 4.85
CA ILE A 85 11.85 -8.47 4.97
C ILE A 85 11.00 -7.23 5.25
N ASN A 86 11.25 -6.54 6.36
CA ASN A 86 10.65 -5.24 6.61
C ASN A 86 11.31 -4.21 5.67
N VAL A 87 10.55 -3.66 4.72
CA VAL A 87 11.07 -2.69 3.73
C VAL A 87 11.24 -1.31 4.37
N VAL A 88 10.39 -0.98 5.33
CA VAL A 88 10.44 0.29 6.09
C VAL A 88 10.47 -0.03 7.58
N SER A 89 11.35 0.62 8.32
CA SER A 89 11.39 0.48 9.79
C SER A 89 10.06 0.93 10.41
N LYS A 90 9.65 0.29 11.51
CA LYS A 90 8.39 0.66 12.21
C LYS A 90 8.36 2.14 12.62
N GLU A 91 9.51 2.71 12.97
CA GLU A 91 9.65 4.13 13.26
C GLU A 91 9.51 5.00 12.00
N GLY A 92 10.13 4.60 10.89
CA GLY A 92 9.99 5.28 9.60
C GLY A 92 8.54 5.32 9.12
N GLN A 93 7.80 4.21 9.29
CA GLN A 93 6.37 4.15 8.96
C GLN A 93 5.55 5.14 9.77
N LYS A 94 5.80 5.26 11.09
CA LYS A 94 5.11 6.22 11.95
C LYS A 94 5.37 7.66 11.51
N TRP A 95 6.63 8.01 11.27
CA TRP A 95 6.99 9.35 10.81
C TRP A 95 6.39 9.69 9.45
N GLN A 96 6.47 8.77 8.48
CA GLN A 96 5.88 8.97 7.16
C GLN A 96 4.37 9.26 7.26
N LYS A 97 3.66 8.48 8.08
CA LYS A 97 2.22 8.66 8.24
C LYS A 97 1.87 9.94 9.02
N MET A 98 2.61 10.29 10.06
CA MET A 98 2.43 11.57 10.77
C MET A 98 2.65 12.76 9.85
N LEU A 99 3.75 12.76 9.08
CA LEU A 99 4.03 13.81 8.12
C LEU A 99 2.91 13.94 7.08
N LEU A 100 2.32 12.83 6.64
CA LEU A 100 1.18 12.85 5.72
C LEU A 100 -0.04 13.57 6.33
N VAL A 101 -0.39 13.26 7.58
CA VAL A 101 -1.49 13.95 8.30
C VAL A 101 -1.20 15.46 8.41
N PHE A 102 -0.03 15.84 8.92
CA PHE A 102 0.29 17.24 9.14
C PHE A 102 0.49 18.04 7.84
N SER A 103 0.94 17.39 6.75
CA SER A 103 1.11 18.06 5.46
C SER A 103 -0.20 18.63 4.89
N ASN A 104 -1.36 18.07 5.27
CA ASN A 104 -2.67 18.59 4.89
C ASN A 104 -3.00 19.97 5.48
N ALA A 105 -2.28 20.41 6.52
CA ALA A 105 -2.37 21.80 6.99
C ALA A 105 -1.95 22.82 5.90
N ALA A 106 -1.24 22.39 4.85
CA ALA A 106 -0.94 23.23 3.69
C ALA A 106 -2.21 23.76 3.00
N ALA A 107 -3.35 23.07 3.12
CA ALA A 107 -4.64 23.54 2.60
C ALA A 107 -5.14 24.84 3.25
N LEU A 108 -4.61 25.20 4.44
CA LEU A 108 -4.93 26.47 5.10
C LEU A 108 -4.46 27.69 4.28
N LEU A 109 -3.38 27.55 3.52
CA LEU A 109 -2.83 28.65 2.71
C LEU A 109 -3.80 29.09 1.60
N PRO A 110 -4.23 28.22 0.67
CA PRO A 110 -5.20 28.61 -0.35
C PRO A 110 -6.57 28.95 0.24
N ALA A 111 -6.98 28.29 1.34
CA ALA A 111 -8.21 28.62 2.04
C ALA A 111 -8.23 30.07 2.57
N PHE A 112 -7.15 30.48 3.25
CA PHE A 112 -7.01 31.83 3.78
C PHE A 112 -6.91 32.87 2.66
N TRP A 113 -6.17 32.57 1.60
CA TRP A 113 -6.06 33.47 0.44
C TRP A 113 -7.41 33.67 -0.27
N ALA A 114 -8.17 32.59 -0.49
CA ALA A 114 -9.51 32.65 -1.06
C ALA A 114 -10.45 33.49 -0.17
N LEU A 115 -10.37 33.32 1.15
CA LEU A 115 -11.14 34.10 2.11
C LEU A 115 -10.85 35.60 2.00
N TRP A 116 -9.57 35.99 1.92
CA TRP A 116 -9.18 37.39 1.72
C TRP A 116 -9.79 37.95 0.42
N LYS A 117 -9.81 37.16 -0.65
CA LYS A 117 -10.41 37.56 -1.93
C LYS A 117 -11.94 37.52 -1.95
N ASN A 118 -12.59 37.27 -0.81
CA ASN A 118 -14.05 37.08 -0.69
C ASN A 118 -14.59 35.90 -1.54
N ALA A 119 -13.74 34.92 -1.84
CA ALA A 119 -14.09 33.68 -2.54
C ALA A 119 -14.50 32.61 -1.50
N TRP A 120 -15.70 32.79 -0.94
CA TRP A 120 -16.17 32.00 0.20
C TRP A 120 -16.37 30.52 -0.12
N ALA A 121 -16.90 30.20 -1.31
CA ALA A 121 -17.16 28.82 -1.70
C ALA A 121 -15.86 28.02 -1.83
N GLU A 122 -14.86 28.62 -2.48
CA GLU A 122 -13.53 28.07 -2.68
C GLU A 122 -12.80 27.89 -1.35
N SER A 123 -12.89 28.88 -0.46
CA SER A 123 -12.31 28.80 0.88
C SER A 123 -12.87 27.61 1.68
N VAL A 124 -14.21 27.42 1.66
CA VAL A 124 -14.86 26.29 2.32
C VAL A 124 -14.41 24.95 1.70
N ILE A 125 -14.29 24.87 0.38
CA ILE A 125 -13.84 23.65 -0.31
C ILE A 125 -12.41 23.30 0.08
N PHE A 126 -11.49 24.28 0.09
CA PHE A 126 -10.09 24.03 0.49
C PHE A 126 -9.97 23.61 1.96
N LEU A 127 -10.70 24.28 2.87
CA LEU A 127 -10.73 23.89 4.27
C LEU A 127 -11.30 22.48 4.47
N ALA A 128 -12.43 22.19 3.84
CA ALA A 128 -13.06 20.88 3.93
C ALA A 128 -12.13 19.79 3.39
N SER A 129 -11.51 20.02 2.23
CA SER A 129 -10.55 19.08 1.62
C SER A 129 -9.39 18.78 2.57
N GLY A 130 -8.74 19.81 3.12
CA GLY A 130 -7.60 19.62 4.02
C GLY A 130 -7.97 18.95 5.34
N VAL A 131 -9.08 19.37 5.97
CA VAL A 131 -9.55 18.80 7.25
C VAL A 131 -9.95 17.33 7.08
N ILE A 132 -10.73 17.02 6.05
CA ILE A 132 -11.19 15.64 5.81
C ILE A 132 -10.02 14.75 5.43
N SER A 133 -9.07 15.25 4.62
CA SER A 133 -7.85 14.51 4.29
C SER A 133 -6.99 14.21 5.52
N ALA A 134 -6.82 15.19 6.41
CA ALA A 134 -6.11 15.00 7.67
C ALA A 134 -6.79 13.95 8.56
N ILE A 135 -8.13 14.01 8.69
CA ILE A 135 -8.90 13.03 9.47
C ILE A 135 -8.83 11.64 8.83
N TYR A 136 -8.90 11.55 7.50
CA TYR A 136 -8.75 10.30 6.76
C TYR A 136 -7.40 9.64 7.02
N HIS A 137 -6.30 10.38 6.89
CA HIS A 137 -4.96 9.85 7.15
C HIS A 137 -4.68 9.59 8.64
N ALA A 138 -5.34 10.31 9.55
CA ALA A 138 -5.30 10.01 10.99
C ALA A 138 -6.05 8.69 11.29
N CYS A 139 -7.10 8.39 10.54
CA CYS A 139 -7.84 7.13 10.63
C CYS A 139 -7.02 5.94 10.06
N ASP A 140 -6.23 6.14 9.01
CA ASP A 140 -5.31 5.13 8.43
C ASP A 140 -4.16 4.69 9.37
N ILE A 141 -3.99 5.37 10.50
CA ILE A 141 -3.01 5.02 11.54
C ILE A 141 -3.64 4.62 12.88
N ASP A 142 -4.95 4.33 12.87
CA ASP A 142 -5.71 3.97 14.07
C ASP A 142 -5.63 5.01 15.21
N TRP A 143 -5.36 6.28 14.89
CA TRP A 143 -5.27 7.33 15.91
C TRP A 143 -6.67 7.80 16.32
N TRP A 144 -7.47 8.25 15.35
CA TRP A 144 -8.84 8.68 15.57
C TRP A 144 -9.64 8.66 14.25
N CYS A 145 -10.85 8.12 14.28
CA CYS A 145 -11.75 8.05 13.13
C CYS A 145 -13.09 8.69 13.48
N ALA A 146 -13.43 9.83 12.85
CA ALA A 146 -14.72 10.49 13.04
C ALA A 146 -15.88 9.74 12.37
N LEU A 147 -15.59 9.07 11.25
CA LEU A 147 -16.55 8.38 10.38
C LEU A 147 -15.96 7.04 9.92
N ARG A 148 -16.76 6.24 9.21
CA ARG A 148 -16.27 5.01 8.56
C ARG A 148 -15.17 5.33 7.56
N PHE A 149 -14.13 4.50 7.51
CA PHE A 149 -12.96 4.69 6.64
C PHE A 149 -13.35 4.91 5.17
N SER A 150 -14.27 4.11 4.64
CA SER A 150 -14.73 4.22 3.25
C SER A 150 -15.40 5.57 2.94
N VAL A 151 -16.08 6.17 3.92
CA VAL A 151 -16.71 7.49 3.78
C VAL A 151 -15.65 8.58 3.78
N LEU A 152 -14.67 8.50 4.68
CA LEU A 152 -13.56 9.45 4.73
C LEU A 152 -12.72 9.40 3.44
N GLN A 153 -12.42 8.21 2.94
CA GLN A 153 -11.72 8.02 1.67
C GLN A 153 -12.49 8.63 0.50
N PHE A 154 -13.81 8.38 0.43
CA PHE A 154 -14.67 8.98 -0.59
C PHE A 154 -14.62 10.51 -0.54
N MET A 155 -14.78 11.09 0.66
CA MET A 155 -14.82 12.55 0.83
C MET A 155 -13.47 13.20 0.53
N ASP A 156 -12.36 12.58 0.93
CA ASP A 156 -10.99 13.04 0.64
C ASP A 156 -10.73 13.11 -0.88
N PHE A 157 -11.07 12.04 -1.59
CA PHE A 157 -10.93 11.98 -3.04
C PHE A 157 -11.85 12.98 -3.73
N TRP A 158 -13.15 12.99 -3.39
CA TRP A 158 -14.15 13.86 -4.02
C TRP A 158 -13.85 15.34 -3.81
N LEU A 159 -13.50 15.76 -2.59
CA LEU A 159 -13.17 17.16 -2.29
C LEU A 159 -11.88 17.61 -2.96
N SER A 160 -10.92 16.72 -3.18
CA SER A 160 -9.72 17.02 -3.95
C SER A 160 -10.06 17.37 -5.42
N PHE A 161 -10.99 16.64 -6.05
CA PHE A 161 -11.50 17.03 -7.39
C PHE A 161 -12.23 18.37 -7.34
N MET A 162 -13.07 18.57 -6.33
CA MET A 162 -13.80 19.83 -6.18
C MET A 162 -12.85 21.00 -5.98
N ALA A 163 -11.78 20.86 -5.20
CA ALA A 163 -10.78 21.89 -4.99
C ALA A 163 -10.11 22.29 -6.31
N VAL A 164 -9.67 21.32 -7.12
CA VAL A 164 -9.04 21.56 -8.43
C VAL A 164 -10.00 22.24 -9.41
N VAL A 165 -11.21 21.69 -9.56
CA VAL A 165 -12.23 22.25 -10.46
C VAL A 165 -12.60 23.67 -10.02
N SER A 166 -12.71 23.92 -8.72
CA SER A 166 -13.08 25.24 -8.21
C SER A 166 -12.05 26.31 -8.54
N VAL A 167 -10.76 25.97 -8.58
CA VAL A 167 -9.73 26.91 -9.06
C VAL A 167 -9.98 27.28 -10.53
N PHE A 168 -10.26 26.30 -11.39
CA PHE A 168 -10.52 26.57 -12.82
C PHE A 168 -11.78 27.39 -13.03
N VAL A 169 -12.87 27.07 -12.32
CA VAL A 169 -14.14 27.82 -12.43
C VAL A 169 -13.99 29.23 -11.88
N TYR A 170 -13.25 29.41 -10.79
CA TYR A 170 -12.96 30.71 -10.22
C TYR A 170 -12.19 31.62 -11.19
N LEU A 171 -11.19 31.05 -11.88
CA LEU A 171 -10.38 31.78 -12.88
C LEU A 171 -11.09 32.00 -14.22
N ALA A 172 -12.19 31.29 -14.49
CA ALA A 172 -12.92 31.42 -15.74
C ALA A 172 -13.66 32.78 -15.84
N LEU A 173 -13.49 33.45 -16.98
CA LEU A 173 -14.17 34.71 -17.32
C LEU A 173 -15.61 34.45 -17.80
N ILE A 174 -16.42 33.82 -16.96
CA ILE A 174 -17.83 33.51 -17.23
C ILE A 174 -18.73 34.13 -16.15
N SER A 175 -20.03 34.24 -16.45
CA SER A 175 -21.00 34.78 -15.51
C SER A 175 -21.16 33.89 -14.26
N GLU A 176 -21.38 34.52 -13.11
CA GLU A 176 -21.64 33.84 -11.83
C GLU A 176 -22.74 32.74 -11.87
N PRO A 177 -23.90 32.92 -12.55
CA PRO A 177 -24.87 31.83 -12.70
C PRO A 177 -24.28 30.62 -13.44
N SER A 178 -23.45 30.85 -14.45
CA SER A 178 -22.77 29.77 -15.18
C SER A 178 -21.75 29.06 -14.29
N LYS A 179 -20.97 29.79 -13.48
CA LYS A 179 -20.05 29.20 -12.50
C LYS A 179 -20.78 28.27 -11.54
N ARG A 180 -21.87 28.74 -10.92
CA ARG A 180 -22.69 27.94 -9.99
C ARG A 180 -23.27 26.69 -10.67
N THR A 181 -23.72 26.83 -11.91
CA THR A 181 -24.24 25.70 -12.70
C THR A 181 -23.15 24.66 -12.95
N ILE A 182 -21.97 25.10 -13.40
CA ILE A 182 -20.82 24.21 -13.64
C ILE A 182 -20.39 23.52 -12.34
N HIS A 183 -20.25 24.26 -11.23
CA HIS A 183 -19.91 23.67 -9.94
C HIS A 183 -20.89 22.57 -9.53
N THR A 184 -22.19 22.79 -9.74
CA THR A 184 -23.23 21.81 -9.37
C THR A 184 -23.14 20.56 -10.24
N ILE A 185 -22.99 20.72 -11.57
CA ILE A 185 -22.85 19.60 -12.51
C ILE A 185 -21.59 18.79 -12.20
N VAL A 186 -20.46 19.48 -11.98
CA VAL A 186 -19.20 18.81 -11.70
C VAL A 186 -19.24 18.12 -10.34
N ALA A 187 -19.80 18.74 -9.31
CA ALA A 187 -19.95 18.12 -7.99
C ALA A 187 -20.73 16.80 -8.04
N ILE A 188 -21.84 16.76 -8.77
CA ILE A 188 -22.63 15.53 -8.94
C ILE A 188 -21.82 14.49 -9.73
N SER A 189 -21.21 14.90 -10.84
CA SER A 189 -20.46 13.99 -11.71
C SER A 189 -19.25 13.39 -11.00
N THR A 190 -18.46 14.19 -10.31
CA THR A 190 -17.27 13.72 -9.57
C THR A 190 -17.66 12.90 -8.35
N ALA A 191 -18.80 13.18 -7.70
CA ALA A 191 -19.30 12.32 -6.61
C ALA A 191 -19.65 10.93 -7.14
N LEU A 192 -20.35 10.85 -8.28
CA LEU A 192 -20.66 9.56 -8.92
C LEU A 192 -19.39 8.80 -9.29
N ILE A 193 -18.40 9.48 -9.90
CA ILE A 193 -17.10 8.87 -10.24
C ILE A 193 -16.39 8.36 -8.98
N ALA A 194 -16.38 9.15 -7.91
CA ALA A 194 -15.73 8.80 -6.65
C ALA A 194 -16.37 7.60 -5.94
N VAL A 195 -17.67 7.36 -6.14
CA VAL A 195 -18.37 6.17 -5.60
C VAL A 195 -18.05 4.90 -6.39
N ILE A 196 -17.78 4.99 -7.70
CA ILE A 196 -17.63 3.82 -8.59
C ILE A 196 -16.21 3.21 -8.51
N ASP A 197 -15.56 3.23 -7.35
CA ASP A 197 -14.18 2.76 -7.14
C ASP A 197 -13.19 3.29 -8.20
N PRO A 198 -12.73 4.55 -8.10
CA PRO A 198 -11.84 5.17 -9.08
C PRO A 198 -10.48 4.46 -9.25
N THR A 199 -10.14 3.54 -8.35
CA THR A 199 -8.90 2.75 -8.34
C THR A 199 -9.09 1.29 -8.76
N ARG A 200 -10.30 0.87 -9.16
CA ARG A 200 -10.46 -0.49 -9.71
C ARG A 200 -9.69 -0.55 -11.03
N ALA A 201 -8.61 -1.32 -11.04
CA ALA A 201 -8.08 -1.81 -12.30
C ALA A 201 -9.23 -2.52 -13.03
N LEU A 202 -9.55 -2.07 -14.24
CA LEU A 202 -10.41 -2.82 -15.13
C LEU A 202 -9.75 -4.20 -15.29
N ASN A 203 -10.41 -5.24 -14.79
CA ASN A 203 -10.09 -6.62 -15.12
C ASN A 203 -10.33 -6.84 -16.62
#